data_AF-A0A2G5IX79-F1
#
_entry.id   AF-A0A2G5IX79-F1
#
_cell.length_a   1.000
_cell.length_b   1.000
_cell.length_c   1.000
_cell.angle_alpha   90.00
_cell.angle_beta   90.00
_cell.angle_gamma   90.00
#
_symmetry.space_group_name_H-M   'P 1'
#
loop_
_entity.id
_entity.type
_entity.pdbx_description
1 polymer ?
#
loop_
_entity_poly.entity_id
_entity_poly.type
_entity_poly.pdbx_seq_one_letter_code
_entity_poly.pdbx_strand_id
1 'polypeptide(L)' 'MTRDERELRTAAQTLRDVAPDITGRLAGLADPVADWLDKTADHCRAEYLCCDYGSCSEVTPALAVARAINGGQP' A
#
# COMPACT_ATOMS: atom_id res chain seq x y z
N MET A 1 13.01 8.07 0.98
CA MET A 1 11.64 7.59 0.75
C MET A 1 11.31 7.80 -0.72
N THR A 2 11.12 6.73 -1.48
CA THR A 2 10.75 6.83 -2.90
C THR A 2 9.33 7.39 -3.04
N ARG A 3 8.93 7.79 -4.26
CA ARG A 3 7.54 8.21 -4.53
C ARG A 3 6.57 7.08 -4.18
N ASP A 4 6.88 5.88 -4.64
CA ASP A 4 6.05 4.68 -4.47
C ASP A 4 5.94 4.27 -2.99
N GLU A 5 7.05 4.30 -2.24
CA GLU A 5 7.04 4.05 -0.79
C GLU A 5 6.12 5.05 -0.05
N ARG A 6 6.14 6.33 -0.45
CA ARG A 6 5.27 7.35 0.13
C ARG A 6 3.80 7.07 -0.15
N GLU A 7 3.49 6.75 -1.41
CA GLU A 7 2.13 6.50 -1.89
C GLU A 7 1.47 5.33 -1.17
N LEU A 8 2.22 4.23 -0.99
CA LEU A 8 1.81 3.04 -0.25
C LEU A 8 1.53 3.36 1.23
N ARG A 9 2.44 4.08 1.91
CA ARG A 9 2.26 4.48 3.31
C ARG A 9 1.10 5.44 3.50
N THR A 10 0.90 6.39 2.58
CA THR A 10 -0.25 7.30 2.62
C THR A 10 -1.56 6.53 2.47
N ALA A 11 -1.62 5.54 1.58
CA ALA A 11 -2.81 4.71 1.43
C ALA A 11 -3.07 3.83 2.67
N ALA A 12 -2.02 3.24 3.26
CA ALA A 12 -2.14 2.47 4.49
C ALA A 12 -2.71 3.31 5.64
N GLN A 13 -2.20 4.54 5.83
CA GLN A 13 -2.71 5.46 6.85
C GLN A 13 -4.16 5.87 6.57
N THR A 14 -4.46 6.26 5.33
CA THR A 14 -5.82 6.64 4.92
C THR A 14 -6.81 5.52 5.22
N LEU A 15 -6.44 4.27 4.95
CA LEU A 15 -7.29 3.12 5.20
C LEU A 15 -7.51 2.87 6.70
N ARG A 16 -6.50 3.09 7.54
CA ARG A 16 -6.62 3.02 9.01
C ARG A 16 -7.50 4.13 9.58
N ASP A 17 -7.40 5.34 9.03
CA ASP A 17 -8.19 6.48 9.48
C ASP A 17 -9.68 6.26 9.23
N VAL A 18 -10.04 5.63 8.11
CA VAL A 18 -11.44 5.30 7.77
C VAL A 18 -11.89 3.94 8.29
N ALA A 19 -10.99 3.13 8.87
CA ALA A 19 -11.32 1.78 9.37
C ALA A 19 -12.51 1.75 10.33
N PRO A 20 -12.68 2.72 11.27
CA PRO A 20 -13.85 2.75 12.15
C PRO A 20 -15.18 2.96 11.42
N ASP A 21 -15.15 3.58 10.24
CA ASP A 21 -16.32 3.87 9.41
C ASP A 21 -16.68 2.69 8.49
N ILE A 22 -15.78 1.73 8.29
CA ILE A 22 -16.03 0.54 7.48
C ILE A 22 -16.85 -0.48 8.27
N THR A 23 -18.11 -0.64 7.86
CA THR A 23 -19.06 -1.56 8.49
C THR A 23 -19.53 -2.66 7.52
N GLY A 24 -20.23 -3.66 8.06
CA GLY A 24 -20.79 -4.75 7.27
C GLY A 24 -19.75 -5.79 6.85
N ARG A 25 -19.86 -6.31 5.63
CA ARG A 25 -19.00 -7.42 5.14
C ARG A 25 -17.52 -7.08 5.02
N LEU A 26 -17.19 -5.79 5.01
CA LEU A 26 -15.82 -5.31 4.89
C LEU A 26 -15.22 -4.89 6.25
N ALA A 27 -16.00 -4.96 7.33
CA ALA A 27 -15.51 -4.64 8.67
C ALA A 27 -14.30 -5.51 9.02
N GLY A 28 -13.23 -4.88 9.53
CA GLY A 28 -11.97 -5.57 9.87
C GLY A 28 -11.05 -5.88 8.69
N LEU A 29 -11.40 -5.50 7.45
CA LEU A 29 -10.50 -5.66 6.29
C LEU A 29 -9.54 -4.48 6.10
N ALA A 30 -9.81 -3.32 6.71
CA ALA A 30 -8.92 -2.15 6.60
C ALA A 30 -7.53 -2.45 7.15
N ASP A 31 -7.43 -2.97 8.37
CA ASP A 31 -6.17 -3.26 9.03
C ASP A 31 -5.27 -4.24 8.26
N PRO A 32 -5.73 -5.42 7.80
CA PRO A 32 -4.88 -6.35 7.06
C PRO A 32 -4.44 -5.79 5.70
N VAL A 33 -5.26 -4.95 5.05
CA VAL A 33 -4.88 -4.30 3.78
C VAL A 33 -3.86 -3.18 4.03
N ALA A 34 -4.02 -2.40 5.10
CA ALA A 34 -3.05 -1.38 5.50
C ALA A 34 -1.69 -2.01 5.87
N ASP A 35 -1.71 -3.14 6.58
CA ASP A 35 -0.50 -3.90 6.93
C ASP A 35 0.20 -4.49 5.71
N TRP A 36 -0.58 -4.95 4.72
CA TRP A 36 -0.04 -5.38 3.44
C TRP A 36 0.65 -4.23 2.69
N LEU A 37 0.01 -3.05 2.62
CA LEU A 37 0.59 -1.86 1.98
C LEU A 37 1.90 -1.41 2.67
N ASP A 38 1.96 -1.43 4.01
CA ASP A 38 3.19 -1.11 4.74
C ASP A 38 4.31 -2.13 4.47
N LYS A 39 4.00 -3.42 4.45
CA LYS A 39 4.97 -4.47 4.10
C LYS A 39 5.49 -4.29 2.67
N THR A 40 4.64 -3.93 1.72
CA THR A 40 5.07 -3.64 0.36
C THR A 40 5.89 -2.35 0.27
N ALA A 41 5.61 -1.34 1.09
CA ALA A 41 6.44 -0.14 1.18
C ALA A 41 7.84 -0.45 1.74
N ASP A 42 7.93 -1.31 2.75
CA ASP A 42 9.19 -1.81 3.28
C ASP A 42 9.95 -2.65 2.24
N HIS A 43 9.23 -3.47 1.46
CA HIS A 43 9.80 -4.21 0.35
C HIS A 43 10.31 -3.27 -0.76
N CYS A 44 9.57 -2.22 -1.13
CA CYS A 44 10.03 -1.20 -2.07
C CYS A 44 11.33 -0.54 -1.59
N ARG A 45 11.43 -0.23 -0.30
CA ARG A 45 12.64 0.36 0.28
C ARG A 45 13.82 -0.61 0.26
N ALA A 46 13.58 -1.89 0.57
CA ALA A 46 14.60 -2.93 0.55
C ALA A 46 15.04 -3.29 -0.88
N GLU A 47 14.10 -3.39 -1.82
CA GLU A 47 14.37 -3.63 -3.23
C GLU A 47 15.10 -2.45 -3.86
N TYR A 48 14.74 -1.19 -3.59
CA TYR A 48 15.53 -0.05 -4.09
C TYR A 48 16.99 -0.06 -3.60
N LEU A 49 17.27 -0.74 -2.48
CA LEU A 49 18.62 -0.99 -1.96
C LEU A 49 19.28 -2.27 -2.53
N CYS A 50 18.49 -3.18 -3.11
CA CYS A 50 18.89 -4.50 -3.61
C CYS A 50 18.69 -4.70 -5.13
N CYS A 51 18.13 -3.73 -5.86
CA CYS A 51 17.76 -3.82 -7.28
C CYS A 51 18.98 -3.74 -8.19
N ASP A 52 19.74 -4.82 -8.22
CA ASP A 52 20.48 -5.28 -9.40
C ASP A 52 19.70 -6.38 -10.16
N TYR A 53 18.55 -6.83 -9.63
CA TYR A 53 17.81 -8.02 -10.12
C TYR A 53 16.28 -7.79 -10.31
N GLY A 54 15.91 -6.82 -11.14
CA GLY A 54 14.84 -6.93 -12.15
C GLY A 54 13.42 -7.48 -11.87
N SER A 55 12.88 -7.62 -10.65
CA SER A 55 11.52 -8.17 -10.49
C SER A 55 10.73 -7.68 -9.26
N CYS A 56 10.32 -6.41 -9.23
CA CYS A 56 9.33 -5.90 -8.26
C CYS A 56 7.87 -6.25 -8.66
N SER A 57 7.55 -7.50 -9.00
CA SER A 57 6.21 -7.85 -9.54
C SER A 57 5.07 -7.62 -8.52
N GLU A 58 5.37 -7.67 -7.22
CA GLU A 58 4.40 -7.48 -6.13
C GLU A 58 4.09 -5.99 -5.83
N VAL A 59 4.94 -5.07 -6.32
CA VAL A 59 4.76 -3.63 -6.07
C VAL A 59 3.66 -3.04 -6.95
N THR A 60 3.48 -3.58 -8.16
CA THR A 60 2.52 -3.04 -9.14
C THR A 60 1.06 -3.14 -8.67
N PRO A 61 0.58 -4.30 -8.15
CA PRO A 61 -0.78 -4.39 -7.60
C PRO A 61 -0.99 -3.52 -6.37
N ALA A 62 0.01 -3.42 -5.48
CA ALA A 62 -0.06 -2.59 -4.29
C ALA A 62 -0.16 -1.10 -4.63
N LEU A 63 0.56 -0.63 -5.64
CA LEU A 63 0.44 0.74 -6.14
C LEU A 63 -0.94 1.01 -6.75
N ALA A 64 -1.51 0.08 -7.51
CA ALA A 64 -2.86 0.24 -8.04
C ALA A 64 -3.91 0.40 -6.93
N VAL A 65 -3.81 -0.41 -5.87
CA VAL A 65 -4.68 -0.29 -4.68
C VAL A 65 -4.43 1.04 -3.96
N ALA A 66 -3.18 1.42 -3.76
CA ALA A 66 -2.83 2.69 -3.10
C ALA A 66 -3.37 3.91 -3.86
N ARG A 67 -3.32 3.89 -5.20
CA ARG A 67 -3.92 4.95 -6.04
C ARG A 67 -5.42 5.04 -5.86
N ALA A 68 -6.11 3.89 -5.91
CA ALA A 68 -7.54 3.85 -5.69
C ALA A 68 -7.94 4.41 -4.32
N ILE A 69 -7.19 4.07 -3.26
CA ILE A 69 -7.42 4.58 -1.90
C ILE A 69 -7.15 6.09 -1.81
N ASN A 70 -6.06 6.57 -2.40
CA ASN A 70 -5.67 7.98 -2.37
C ASN A 70 -6.48 8.87 -3.35
N GLY A 71 -7.45 8.32 -4.08
CA GLY A 71 -8.28 9.05 -5.04
C GLY A 71 -7.61 9.31 -6.40
N GLY A 72 -6.50 8.64 -6.71
CA GLY A 72 -5.90 8.63 -8.05
C GLY A 72 -6.60 7.62 -8.97
N GLN A 73 -6.69 7.93 -10.27
CA GLN A 73 -7.09 6.93 -11.27
C GLN A 73 -6.04 5.80 -11.33
N PRO A 74 -6.47 4.52 -11.49
CA PRO A 74 -5.57 3.37 -11.56
C PRO A 74 -4.60 3.44 -12.75
#